data_AF-A0A356KNS0-F1
#
_entry.id   AF-A0A356KNS0-F1
#
_cell.length_a   1.000
_cell.length_b   1.000
_cell.length_c   1.000
_cell.angle_alpha   90.00
_cell.angle_beta   90.00
_cell.angle_gamma   90.00
#
_symmetry.space_group_name_H-M   'P 1'
#
loop_
_entity.id
_entity.type
_entity.pdbx_description
1 polymer ?
#
loop_
_entity_poly.entity_id
_entity_poly.type
_entity_poly.pdbx_seq_one_letter_code
_entity_poly.pdbx_strand_id
1 'polypeptide(L)'
;MLVSSLAGVAQADDPKPADAKPQGPALPPAVVIVQESNGFPGGERATRLAPQRVAVQGSHLRVLDPTHGYALYVDLAKKEVFEVDVSRKEYVHRPFAYYEKYRDQRNKTLDDQKNEFVQGLKRREGKVGELRSWKNEYRKIGGDPEAPGKLVARLQHYANESKKITLLVDREPKEVTVEHYVIRENQADRPIFDLWVTRDVELPVDLFRFYRELGTFSKPVTDKLLELKGTIVHCDAVLDTGTFFRVFKTRVKEIRHERPTLAPVFTPKPPFTKVDPDAKKVTVGSPTKGTIKCAQCGETIEGKVTEFREPWGKRRRFPLCGADCRRKLIRKLVAERKKGN
;
A
#
# COMPACT_ATOMS: atom_id res chain seq x y z
N MET A 1 -11.00 -7.65 98.46
CA MET A 1 -9.58 -8.02 98.40
C MET A 1 -9.42 -9.10 97.34
N LEU A 2 -8.62 -8.81 96.32
CA LEU A 2 -7.71 -9.66 95.54
C LEU A 2 -8.03 -11.14 95.19
N VAL A 3 -7.78 -11.43 93.89
CA VAL A 3 -7.46 -12.69 93.15
C VAL A 3 -8.58 -13.74 93.02
N SER A 4 -8.85 -14.43 91.91
CA SER A 4 -8.20 -14.78 90.61
C SER A 4 -9.35 -15.04 89.60
N SER A 5 -9.25 -15.09 88.26
CA SER A 5 -8.29 -15.75 87.38
C SER A 5 -8.53 -15.31 85.92
N LEU A 6 -7.44 -15.14 85.17
CA LEU A 6 -7.39 -15.00 83.72
C LEU A 6 -7.68 -16.33 83.01
N ALA A 7 -8.42 -16.29 81.90
CA ALA A 7 -8.27 -17.23 80.79
C ALA A 7 -8.57 -16.49 79.49
N GLY A 8 -7.53 -16.29 78.69
CA GLY A 8 -7.57 -15.63 77.39
C GLY A 8 -8.18 -16.52 76.32
N VAL A 9 -8.97 -15.93 75.43
CA VAL A 9 -9.43 -16.54 74.19
C VAL A 9 -8.44 -16.16 73.10
N ALA A 10 -7.80 -17.16 72.51
CA ALA A 10 -6.90 -17.03 71.37
C ALA A 10 -7.66 -16.52 70.14
N GLN A 11 -7.16 -15.44 69.53
CA GLN A 11 -7.53 -15.04 68.17
C GLN A 11 -6.95 -16.05 67.20
N ALA A 12 -7.79 -16.59 66.32
CA ALA A 12 -7.34 -17.39 65.19
C ALA A 12 -6.64 -16.46 64.19
N ASP A 13 -5.39 -16.80 63.85
CA ASP A 13 -4.63 -16.15 62.79
C ASP A 13 -5.34 -16.36 61.44
N ASP A 14 -5.70 -15.26 60.78
CA ASP A 14 -6.18 -15.28 59.40
C ASP A 14 -5.11 -15.89 58.47
N PRO A 15 -5.48 -16.76 57.52
CA PRO A 15 -4.53 -17.32 56.58
C PRO A 15 -3.97 -16.20 55.69
N LYS A 16 -2.68 -15.95 55.88
CA LYS A 16 -1.84 -15.06 55.07
C LYS A 16 -2.07 -15.35 53.57
N PRO A 17 -2.36 -14.33 52.73
CA PRO A 17 -2.57 -14.56 51.31
C PRO A 17 -1.29 -15.13 50.70
N ALA A 18 -1.41 -16.31 50.08
CA ALA A 18 -0.33 -16.97 49.39
C ALA A 18 0.27 -16.04 48.33
N ASP A 19 1.60 -15.89 48.38
CA ASP A 19 2.38 -15.08 47.45
C ASP A 19 1.98 -15.39 46.00
N ALA A 20 1.33 -14.43 45.36
CA ALA A 20 1.02 -14.49 43.94
C ALA A 20 2.34 -14.61 43.18
N LYS A 21 2.54 -15.74 42.49
CA LYS A 21 3.67 -15.93 41.57
C LYS A 21 3.80 -14.69 40.68
N PRO A 22 5.01 -14.13 40.49
CA PRO A 22 5.19 -13.00 39.60
C PRO A 22 4.65 -13.37 38.23
N GLN A 23 3.60 -12.68 37.81
CA GLN A 23 3.07 -12.79 36.46
C GLN A 23 4.22 -12.42 35.53
N GLY A 24 4.69 -13.39 34.75
CA GLY A 24 5.68 -13.14 33.70
C GLY A 24 5.22 -11.98 32.80
N PRO A 25 6.13 -11.34 32.05
CA PRO A 25 5.80 -10.16 31.27
C PRO A 25 4.56 -10.43 30.41
N ALA A 26 3.57 -9.53 30.53
CA ALA A 26 2.33 -9.62 29.77
C ALA A 26 2.66 -9.74 28.28
N LEU A 27 2.16 -10.82 27.66
CA LEU A 27 2.41 -11.08 26.25
C LEU A 27 1.77 -9.98 25.38
N PRO A 28 2.42 -9.56 24.30
CA PRO A 28 1.93 -8.46 23.48
C PRO A 28 0.57 -8.81 22.84
N PRO A 29 -0.31 -7.80 22.67
CA PRO A 29 -1.60 -7.99 22.02
C PRO A 29 -1.42 -8.47 20.58
N ALA A 30 -2.39 -9.26 20.11
CA ALA A 30 -2.35 -9.87 18.79
C ALA A 30 -3.74 -10.00 18.16
N VAL A 31 -3.77 -10.04 16.84
CA VAL A 31 -4.99 -10.23 16.05
C VAL A 31 -4.68 -10.90 14.72
N VAL A 32 -5.64 -11.64 14.19
CA VAL A 32 -5.68 -12.09 12.79
C VAL A 32 -6.84 -11.43 12.08
N ILE A 33 -6.58 -10.88 10.91
CA ILE A 33 -7.57 -10.24 10.04
C ILE A 33 -7.58 -11.01 8.73
N VAL A 34 -8.74 -11.54 8.35
CA VAL A 34 -8.97 -12.06 7.01
C VAL A 34 -9.61 -10.96 6.19
N GLN A 35 -9.01 -10.63 5.07
CA GLN A 35 -9.44 -9.54 4.21
C GLN A 35 -9.37 -9.94 2.73
N GLU A 36 -10.06 -9.19 1.88
CA GLU A 36 -9.78 -9.17 0.44
C GLU A 36 -8.96 -7.93 0.14
N SER A 37 -7.80 -8.08 -0.48
CA SER A 37 -6.93 -6.96 -0.79
C SER A 37 -6.14 -7.16 -2.08
N ASN A 38 -5.79 -6.04 -2.73
CA ASN A 38 -4.91 -6.03 -3.91
C ASN A 38 -3.51 -5.45 -3.59
N GLY A 39 -3.23 -5.17 -2.32
CA GLY A 39 -2.02 -4.49 -1.90
C GLY A 39 -0.98 -5.43 -1.31
N PHE A 40 0.06 -5.71 -2.08
CA PHE A 40 1.41 -5.95 -1.57
C PHE A 40 2.30 -4.79 -2.00
N PRO A 41 3.16 -4.25 -1.11
CA PRO A 41 4.35 -3.55 -1.56
C PRO A 41 5.16 -4.50 -2.47
N GLY A 42 5.58 -4.03 -3.65
CA GLY A 42 6.32 -4.84 -4.64
C GLY A 42 5.47 -5.49 -5.75
N GLY A 43 4.13 -5.45 -5.67
CA GLY A 43 3.26 -5.88 -6.76
C GLY A 43 3.33 -4.96 -7.98
N GLU A 44 4.16 -5.30 -8.98
CA GLU A 44 4.34 -4.48 -10.19
C GLU A 44 3.04 -4.29 -11.00
N ARG A 45 2.02 -5.13 -10.78
CA ARG A 45 0.69 -5.04 -11.42
C ARG A 45 -0.39 -4.86 -10.36
N ALA A 46 -1.38 -4.01 -10.65
CA ALA A 46 -2.61 -4.00 -9.88
C ALA A 46 -3.26 -5.39 -10.02
N THR A 47 -3.17 -6.20 -8.98
CA THR A 47 -3.80 -7.51 -8.94
C THR A 47 -5.29 -7.34 -8.65
N ARG A 48 -6.08 -8.36 -9.01
CA ARG A 48 -7.46 -8.46 -8.52
C ARG A 48 -7.42 -8.57 -6.99
N LEU A 49 -8.49 -8.16 -6.33
CA LEU A 49 -8.65 -8.45 -4.91
C LEU A 49 -8.48 -9.96 -4.68
N ALA A 50 -7.59 -10.32 -3.77
CA ALA A 50 -7.35 -11.69 -3.37
C ALA A 50 -7.56 -11.84 -1.86
N PRO A 51 -8.01 -13.02 -1.40
CA PRO A 51 -8.03 -13.32 0.02
C PRO A 51 -6.63 -13.20 0.61
N GLN A 52 -6.51 -12.47 1.71
CA GLN A 52 -5.30 -12.29 2.47
C GLN A 52 -5.57 -12.54 3.95
N ARG A 53 -4.56 -13.07 4.63
CA ARG A 53 -4.54 -13.19 6.08
C ARG A 53 -3.45 -12.29 6.64
N VAL A 54 -3.86 -11.26 7.36
CA VAL A 54 -2.97 -10.34 8.08
C VAL A 54 -2.91 -10.79 9.53
N ALA A 55 -1.72 -11.04 10.05
CA ALA A 55 -1.50 -11.38 11.45
C ALA A 55 -0.59 -10.32 12.06
N VAL A 56 -1.00 -9.76 13.19
CA VAL A 56 -0.26 -8.70 13.89
C VAL A 56 -0.05 -9.10 15.33
N GLN A 57 1.17 -8.90 15.83
CA GLN A 57 1.53 -9.11 17.22
C GLN A 57 2.68 -8.17 17.60
N GLY A 58 2.41 -7.24 18.53
CA GLY A 58 3.40 -6.23 18.93
C GLY A 58 3.95 -5.44 17.73
N SER A 59 5.26 -5.48 17.53
CA SER A 59 5.98 -4.80 16.42
C SER A 59 6.00 -5.57 15.10
N HIS A 60 5.32 -6.71 15.01
CA HIS A 60 5.42 -7.60 13.86
C HIS A 60 4.09 -7.71 13.14
N LEU A 61 4.15 -7.64 11.81
CA LEU A 61 3.01 -7.86 10.92
C LEU A 61 3.41 -8.86 9.85
N ARG A 62 2.54 -9.85 9.61
CA ARG A 62 2.65 -10.78 8.49
C ARG A 62 1.40 -10.69 7.63
N VAL A 63 1.57 -10.51 6.33
CA VAL A 63 0.50 -10.70 5.34
C VAL A 63 0.78 -11.98 4.59
N LEU A 64 -0.23 -12.83 4.44
CA LEU A 64 -0.16 -14.02 3.59
C LEU A 64 -1.24 -13.94 2.52
N ASP A 65 -0.84 -14.08 1.26
CA ASP A 65 -1.71 -14.22 0.09
C ASP A 65 -1.51 -15.61 -0.51
N PRO A 66 -2.36 -16.56 -0.14
CA PRO A 66 -2.26 -17.93 -0.65
C PRO A 66 -2.60 -18.02 -2.14
N THR A 67 -3.38 -17.08 -2.69
CA THR A 67 -3.78 -17.10 -4.10
C THR A 67 -2.59 -16.87 -5.03
N HIS A 68 -1.70 -15.96 -4.66
CA HIS A 68 -0.51 -15.64 -5.45
C HIS A 68 0.77 -16.28 -4.90
N GLY A 69 0.70 -16.95 -3.74
CA GLY A 69 1.85 -17.53 -3.06
C GLY A 69 2.81 -16.48 -2.52
N TYR A 70 2.30 -15.32 -2.12
CA TYR A 70 3.10 -14.21 -1.58
C TYR A 70 2.93 -14.08 -0.07
N ALA A 71 4.01 -13.68 0.60
CA ALA A 71 3.98 -13.28 1.99
C ALA A 71 4.79 -12.01 2.21
N LEU A 72 4.32 -11.16 3.12
CA LEU A 72 5.01 -9.95 3.57
C LEU A 72 5.26 -10.09 5.06
N TYR A 73 6.47 -9.74 5.50
CA TYR A 73 6.80 -9.66 6.92
C TYR A 73 7.36 -8.28 7.20
N VAL A 74 6.80 -7.59 8.19
CA VAL A 74 7.22 -6.25 8.61
C VAL A 74 7.63 -6.32 10.07
N ASP A 75 8.82 -5.83 10.37
CA ASP A 75 9.36 -5.69 11.72
C ASP A 75 9.61 -4.20 12.00
N LEU A 76 8.78 -3.60 12.87
CA LEU A 76 8.92 -2.20 13.24
C LEU A 76 10.16 -1.92 14.09
N ALA A 77 10.61 -2.88 14.89
CA ALA A 77 11.75 -2.69 15.78
C ALA A 77 13.05 -2.64 14.98
N LYS A 78 13.16 -3.49 13.95
CA LYS A 78 14.32 -3.52 13.04
C LYS A 78 14.19 -2.57 11.85
N LYS A 79 12.99 -2.06 11.57
CA LYS A 79 12.67 -1.26 10.38
C LYS A 79 12.97 -1.99 9.07
N GLU A 80 12.56 -3.25 9.01
CA GLU A 80 12.80 -4.16 7.89
C GLU A 80 11.49 -4.73 7.35
N VAL A 81 11.47 -4.97 6.04
CA VAL A 81 10.40 -5.66 5.33
C VAL A 81 10.98 -6.80 4.50
N PHE A 82 10.36 -7.97 4.61
CA PHE A 82 10.63 -9.11 3.74
C PHE A 82 9.44 -9.37 2.84
N GLU A 83 9.65 -9.25 1.53
CA GLU A 83 8.71 -9.62 0.49
C GLU A 83 9.10 -11.02 0.00
N VAL A 84 8.23 -12.01 0.20
CA VAL A 84 8.54 -13.43 0.01
C VAL A 84 7.63 -14.04 -1.05
N ASP A 85 8.24 -14.65 -2.07
CA ASP A 85 7.57 -15.55 -3.01
C ASP A 85 7.73 -16.99 -2.50
N VAL A 86 6.65 -17.50 -1.90
CA VAL A 86 6.59 -18.83 -1.28
C VAL A 86 6.65 -19.92 -2.34
N SER A 87 6.16 -19.66 -3.55
CA SER A 87 6.14 -20.61 -4.66
C SER A 87 7.54 -20.81 -5.22
N ARG A 88 8.28 -19.72 -5.40
CA ARG A 88 9.66 -19.73 -5.93
C ARG A 88 10.72 -19.94 -4.87
N LYS A 89 10.36 -19.90 -3.59
CA LYS A 89 11.31 -19.87 -2.47
C LYS A 89 12.29 -18.72 -2.61
N GLU A 90 11.79 -17.57 -3.00
CA GLU A 90 12.57 -16.34 -3.17
C GLU A 90 12.14 -15.31 -2.14
N TYR A 91 13.04 -14.44 -1.72
CA TYR A 91 12.69 -13.29 -0.91
C TYR A 91 13.51 -12.06 -1.26
N VAL A 92 12.90 -10.91 -1.09
CA VAL A 92 13.53 -9.59 -1.17
C VAL A 92 13.53 -9.00 0.22
N HIS A 93 14.67 -8.44 0.63
CA HIS A 93 14.79 -7.67 1.86
C HIS A 93 14.81 -6.17 1.53
N ARG A 94 13.86 -5.40 2.09
CA ARG A 94 13.76 -3.95 1.94
C ARG A 94 13.85 -3.26 3.32
N PRO A 95 14.79 -2.35 3.55
CA PRO A 95 14.74 -1.47 4.72
C PRO A 95 13.61 -0.44 4.55
N PHE A 96 13.14 0.17 5.64
CA PHE A 96 12.08 1.19 5.57
C PHE A 96 12.44 2.39 4.67
N ALA A 97 13.72 2.75 4.61
CA ALA A 97 14.24 3.79 3.71
C ALA A 97 13.90 3.54 2.24
N TYR A 98 13.63 2.30 1.82
CA TYR A 98 13.11 2.01 0.49
C TYR A 98 11.72 2.61 0.26
N TYR A 99 10.82 2.49 1.22
CA TYR A 99 9.44 2.99 1.14
C TYR A 99 9.37 4.51 1.34
N GLU A 100 10.29 5.08 2.13
CA GLU A 100 10.40 6.54 2.29
C GLU A 100 10.71 7.26 0.97
N LYS A 101 11.35 6.59 0.00
CA LYS A 101 11.58 7.16 -1.34
C LYS A 101 10.28 7.57 -2.04
N TYR A 102 9.16 6.90 -1.78
CA TYR A 102 7.87 7.30 -2.36
C TYR A 102 7.43 8.67 -1.84
N ARG A 103 7.63 8.93 -0.54
CA ARG A 103 7.37 10.23 0.07
C ARG A 103 8.31 11.30 -0.49
N ASP A 104 9.59 10.99 -0.63
CA ASP A 104 10.57 11.94 -1.17
C ASP A 104 10.27 12.29 -2.64
N GLN A 105 9.88 11.32 -3.45
CA GLN A 105 9.43 11.54 -4.84
C GLN A 105 8.16 12.39 -4.90
N ARG A 106 7.22 12.15 -4.00
CA ARG A 106 6.00 12.96 -3.89
C ARG A 106 6.34 14.41 -3.51
N ASN A 107 7.20 14.62 -2.52
CA ASN A 107 7.64 15.96 -2.12
C ASN A 107 8.31 16.71 -3.29
N LYS A 108 9.21 16.04 -4.02
CA LYS A 108 9.82 16.61 -5.22
C LYS A 108 8.77 17.00 -6.27
N THR A 109 7.79 16.12 -6.49
CA THR A 109 6.68 16.41 -7.43
C THR A 109 5.86 17.60 -6.98
N LEU A 110 5.59 17.76 -5.68
CA LEU A 110 4.88 18.92 -5.16
C LEU A 110 5.65 20.23 -5.40
N ASP A 111 6.98 20.20 -5.25
CA ASP A 111 7.84 21.35 -5.56
C ASP A 111 7.86 21.68 -7.06
N ASP A 112 7.96 20.65 -7.92
CA ASP A 112 7.89 20.83 -9.38
C ASP A 112 6.53 21.42 -9.80
N GLN A 113 5.42 20.90 -9.24
CA GLN A 113 4.06 21.40 -9.47
C GLN A 113 3.88 22.84 -8.98
N LYS A 114 4.45 23.19 -7.81
CA LYS A 114 4.48 24.56 -7.30
C LYS A 114 5.18 25.49 -8.28
N ASN A 115 6.37 25.11 -8.76
CA ASN A 115 7.16 25.92 -9.67
C ASN A 115 6.42 26.13 -11.00
N GLU A 116 5.82 25.08 -11.55
CA GLU A 116 4.98 25.15 -12.75
C GLU A 116 3.78 26.06 -12.53
N PHE A 117 3.09 25.93 -11.39
CA PHE A 117 1.94 26.76 -11.05
C PHE A 117 2.31 28.25 -10.99
N VAL A 118 3.39 28.61 -10.29
CA VAL A 118 3.85 30.00 -10.13
C VAL A 118 4.29 30.60 -11.47
N GLN A 119 5.01 29.85 -12.30
CA GLN A 119 5.34 30.30 -13.67
C GLN A 119 4.09 30.48 -14.51
N GLY A 120 3.11 29.58 -14.36
CA GLY A 120 1.83 29.64 -15.03
C GLY A 120 0.98 30.84 -14.65
N LEU A 121 1.08 31.33 -13.40
CA LEU A 121 0.44 32.57 -12.95
C LEU A 121 0.99 33.79 -13.69
N LYS A 122 2.32 33.90 -13.78
CA LYS A 122 2.99 35.03 -14.48
C LYS A 122 2.61 35.10 -15.96
N ARG A 123 2.53 33.95 -16.64
CA ARG A 123 2.16 33.90 -18.07
C ARG A 123 0.71 34.29 -18.36
N ARG A 124 -0.15 34.27 -17.33
CA ARG A 124 -1.61 34.48 -17.44
C ARG A 124 -2.06 35.75 -16.72
N GLU A 125 -1.11 36.59 -16.30
CA GLU A 125 -1.41 37.86 -15.66
C GLU A 125 -2.32 38.73 -16.55
N GLY A 126 -3.33 39.36 -15.95
CA GLY A 126 -4.35 40.12 -16.68
C GLY A 126 -5.45 39.30 -17.36
N LYS A 127 -5.34 37.96 -17.42
CA LYS A 127 -6.32 37.08 -18.06
C LYS A 127 -7.18 36.34 -17.03
N VAL A 128 -8.21 37.03 -16.53
CA VAL A 128 -9.03 36.56 -15.39
C VAL A 128 -9.60 35.14 -15.59
N GLY A 129 -10.14 34.83 -16.77
CA GLY A 129 -10.69 33.50 -17.08
C GLY A 129 -9.64 32.39 -17.06
N GLU A 130 -8.49 32.62 -17.71
CA GLU A 130 -7.38 31.65 -17.75
C GLU A 130 -6.78 31.44 -16.35
N LEU A 131 -6.63 32.50 -15.56
CA LEU A 131 -6.15 32.42 -14.17
C LEU A 131 -7.08 31.58 -13.30
N ARG A 132 -8.40 31.77 -13.43
CA ARG A 132 -9.39 30.99 -12.69
C ARG A 132 -9.30 29.50 -13.05
N SER A 133 -9.19 29.17 -14.34
CA SER A 133 -9.02 27.78 -14.78
C SER A 133 -7.73 27.17 -14.23
N TRP A 134 -6.62 27.90 -14.33
CA TRP A 134 -5.31 27.44 -13.84
C TRP A 134 -5.29 27.17 -12.33
N LYS A 135 -5.89 28.07 -11.54
CA LYS A 135 -6.06 27.86 -10.10
C LYS A 135 -6.91 26.63 -9.79
N ASN A 136 -7.98 26.40 -10.56
CA ASN A 136 -8.85 25.25 -10.37
C ASN A 136 -8.12 23.94 -10.73
N GLU A 137 -7.37 23.89 -11.83
CA GLU A 137 -6.56 22.73 -12.21
C GLU A 137 -5.53 22.39 -11.12
N TYR A 138 -4.85 23.40 -10.58
CA TYR A 138 -3.91 23.21 -9.48
C TYR A 138 -4.60 22.65 -8.22
N ARG A 139 -5.81 23.10 -7.89
CA ARG A 139 -6.60 22.55 -6.77
C ARG A 139 -6.96 21.09 -6.97
N LYS A 140 -7.41 20.70 -8.18
CA LYS A 140 -7.84 19.33 -8.48
C LYS A 140 -6.77 18.28 -8.21
N ILE A 141 -5.49 18.63 -8.44
CA ILE A 141 -4.34 17.76 -8.18
C ILE A 141 -3.81 17.85 -6.75
N GLY A 142 -4.48 18.59 -5.86
CA GLY A 142 -4.11 18.77 -4.46
C GLY A 142 -3.17 19.95 -4.19
N GLY A 143 -2.98 20.87 -5.13
CA GLY A 143 -2.28 22.13 -4.89
C GLY A 143 -3.13 23.15 -4.13
N ASP A 144 -2.46 24.07 -3.43
CA ASP A 144 -3.09 25.23 -2.77
C ASP A 144 -2.66 26.51 -3.50
N PRO A 145 -3.52 27.14 -4.33
CA PRO A 145 -3.18 28.38 -5.03
C PRO A 145 -2.82 29.55 -4.12
N GLU A 146 -3.33 29.56 -2.89
CA GLU A 146 -3.11 30.59 -1.89
C GLU A 146 -1.80 30.37 -1.12
N ALA A 147 -1.34 29.11 -1.03
CA ALA A 147 -0.05 28.74 -0.46
C ALA A 147 0.67 27.64 -1.29
N PRO A 148 1.21 27.94 -2.48
CA PRO A 148 1.76 26.93 -3.39
C PRO A 148 2.88 26.09 -2.77
N GLY A 149 2.75 24.76 -2.90
CA GLY A 149 3.64 23.75 -2.31
C GLY A 149 3.36 23.42 -0.85
N LYS A 150 2.46 24.14 -0.18
CA LYS A 150 2.01 23.76 1.16
C LYS A 150 1.09 22.55 1.08
N LEU A 151 1.40 21.52 1.85
CA LEU A 151 0.57 20.33 1.99
C LEU A 151 -0.18 20.36 3.32
N VAL A 152 -1.51 20.34 3.26
CA VAL A 152 -2.38 20.15 4.43
C VAL A 152 -3.27 18.95 4.17
N ALA A 153 -3.43 18.06 5.16
CA ALA A 153 -4.41 16.99 5.07
C ALA A 153 -5.67 17.34 5.86
N ARG A 154 -6.83 16.94 5.34
CA ARG A 154 -8.13 17.14 5.98
C ARG A 154 -8.84 15.80 6.13
N LEU A 155 -9.34 15.53 7.33
CA LEU A 155 -10.27 14.44 7.59
C LEU A 155 -11.69 14.97 7.42
N GLN A 156 -12.51 14.29 6.62
CA GLN A 156 -13.92 14.62 6.43
C GLN A 156 -14.75 13.40 6.83
N HIS A 157 -15.77 13.63 7.65
CA HIS A 157 -16.75 12.63 8.05
C HIS A 157 -18.05 12.86 7.29
N TYR A 158 -18.54 11.85 6.58
CA TYR A 158 -19.83 11.89 5.90
C TYR A 158 -20.89 11.27 6.81
N ALA A 159 -21.40 12.06 7.76
CA ALA A 159 -22.34 11.58 8.77
C ALA A 159 -23.63 10.94 8.22
N ASN A 160 -24.05 11.36 7.01
CA ASN A 160 -25.23 10.80 6.34
C ASN A 160 -24.93 9.49 5.57
N GLU A 161 -23.66 9.09 5.51
CA GLU A 161 -23.21 7.86 4.85
C GLU A 161 -22.80 6.84 5.91
N SER A 162 -23.82 6.16 6.44
CA SER A 162 -23.65 5.00 7.31
C SER A 162 -24.40 3.79 6.74
N LYS A 163 -23.91 2.60 7.02
CA LYS A 163 -24.57 1.34 6.64
C LYS A 163 -24.26 0.24 7.64
N LYS A 164 -25.14 -0.75 7.70
CA LYS A 164 -24.91 -1.99 8.43
C LYS A 164 -24.23 -3.00 7.51
N ILE A 165 -23.21 -3.69 8.02
CA ILE A 165 -22.55 -4.80 7.34
C ILE A 165 -22.39 -5.96 8.31
N THR A 166 -22.28 -7.18 7.79
CA THR A 166 -21.92 -8.36 8.59
C THR A 166 -20.43 -8.61 8.48
N LEU A 167 -19.76 -8.72 9.63
CA LEU A 167 -18.39 -9.19 9.75
C LEU A 167 -18.37 -10.49 10.54
N LEU A 168 -17.35 -11.31 10.35
CA LEU A 168 -17.06 -12.39 11.28
C LEU A 168 -16.14 -11.86 12.39
N VAL A 169 -16.52 -12.05 13.65
CA VAL A 169 -15.68 -11.77 14.81
C VAL A 169 -15.53 -13.09 15.56
N ASP A 170 -14.30 -13.59 15.64
CA ASP A 170 -14.00 -14.91 16.21
C ASP A 170 -14.87 -16.04 15.62
N ARG A 171 -15.05 -15.98 14.29
CA ARG A 171 -15.85 -16.93 13.47
C ARG A 171 -17.36 -16.81 13.65
N GLU A 172 -17.84 -15.91 14.50
CA GLU A 172 -19.26 -15.64 14.69
C GLU A 172 -19.70 -14.42 13.88
N PRO A 173 -20.86 -14.46 13.19
CA PRO A 173 -21.38 -13.31 12.48
C PRO A 173 -21.82 -12.21 13.45
N LYS A 174 -21.32 -11.00 13.22
CA LYS A 174 -21.67 -9.78 13.96
C LYS A 174 -22.10 -8.71 12.97
N GLU A 175 -23.29 -8.17 13.16
CA GLU A 175 -23.73 -6.96 12.47
C GLU A 175 -23.02 -5.75 13.09
N VAL A 176 -22.43 -4.91 12.25
CA VAL A 176 -21.75 -3.68 12.66
C VAL A 176 -22.20 -2.51 11.81
N THR A 177 -22.27 -1.34 12.42
CA THR A 177 -22.49 -0.06 11.78
C THR A 177 -21.14 0.50 11.34
N VAL A 178 -21.06 0.91 10.08
CA VAL A 178 -19.89 1.58 9.53
C VAL A 178 -20.24 2.98 9.08
N GLU A 179 -19.32 3.91 9.35
CA GLU A 179 -19.37 5.31 8.99
C GLU A 179 -18.28 5.61 7.93
N HIS A 180 -18.59 6.49 6.99
CA HIS A 180 -17.67 6.86 5.91
C HIS A 180 -16.81 8.08 6.25
N TYR A 181 -15.51 7.92 6.13
CA TYR A 181 -14.51 8.96 6.31
C TYR A 181 -13.59 9.04 5.10
N VAL A 182 -13.16 10.25 4.74
CA VAL A 182 -12.11 10.46 3.74
C VAL A 182 -11.00 11.36 4.26
N ILE A 183 -9.77 11.07 3.84
CA ILE A 183 -8.62 11.94 4.05
C ILE A 183 -8.16 12.48 2.70
N ARG A 184 -8.12 13.80 2.58
CA ARG A 184 -7.70 14.51 1.35
C ARG A 184 -6.48 15.37 1.60
N GLU A 185 -5.60 15.43 0.61
CA GLU A 185 -4.58 16.48 0.52
C GLU A 185 -5.21 17.74 -0.06
N ASN A 186 -5.14 18.84 0.67
CA ASN A 186 -5.68 20.15 0.32
C ASN A 186 -7.13 20.08 -0.19
N GLN A 187 -7.35 20.34 -1.49
CA GLN A 187 -8.64 20.28 -2.18
C GLN A 187 -8.61 19.28 -3.34
N ALA A 188 -7.76 18.25 -3.26
CA ALA A 188 -7.67 17.24 -4.29
C ALA A 188 -9.02 16.56 -4.54
N ASP A 189 -9.37 16.40 -5.82
CA ASP A 189 -10.60 15.71 -6.25
C ASP A 189 -10.61 14.26 -5.75
N ARG A 190 -9.44 13.64 -5.68
CA ARG A 190 -9.25 12.27 -5.22
C ARG A 190 -8.76 12.25 -3.77
N PRO A 191 -9.43 11.50 -2.87
CA PRO A 191 -8.91 11.30 -1.53
C PRO A 191 -7.67 10.39 -1.55
N ILE A 192 -6.77 10.60 -0.59
CA ILE A 192 -5.65 9.69 -0.34
C ILE A 192 -6.14 8.45 0.40
N PHE A 193 -7.11 8.61 1.28
CA PHE A 193 -7.81 7.50 1.93
C PHE A 193 -9.32 7.69 1.84
N ASP A 194 -10.02 6.63 1.43
CA ASP A 194 -11.46 6.46 1.51
C ASP A 194 -11.74 5.25 2.43
N LEU A 195 -12.43 5.49 3.53
CA LEU A 195 -12.40 4.63 4.71
C LEU A 195 -13.82 4.38 5.22
N TRP A 196 -14.12 3.12 5.51
CA TRP A 196 -15.31 2.73 6.27
C TRP A 196 -14.86 2.21 7.63
N VAL A 197 -15.35 2.86 8.68
CA VAL A 197 -14.89 2.66 10.06
C VAL A 197 -16.07 2.25 10.94
N THR A 198 -15.87 1.24 11.78
CA THR A 198 -16.86 0.84 12.79
C THR A 198 -16.31 1.07 14.20
N ARG A 199 -17.19 1.42 15.13
CA ARG A 199 -16.88 1.46 16.57
C ARG A 199 -17.38 0.23 17.33
N ASP A 200 -18.11 -0.65 16.65
CA ASP A 200 -18.74 -1.83 17.27
C ASP A 200 -17.73 -2.97 17.50
N VAL A 201 -16.53 -2.86 16.93
CA VAL A 201 -15.41 -3.79 17.08
C VAL A 201 -14.14 -2.99 17.27
N GLU A 202 -13.38 -3.31 18.30
CA GLU A 202 -12.06 -2.72 18.56
C GLU A 202 -10.98 -3.77 18.28
N LEU A 203 -9.89 -3.32 17.66
CA LEU A 203 -8.71 -4.16 17.50
C LEU A 203 -7.80 -4.00 18.72
N PRO A 204 -7.21 -5.09 19.23
CA PRO A 204 -6.24 -5.01 20.32
C PRO A 204 -4.88 -4.43 19.88
N VAL A 205 -4.74 -4.04 18.60
CA VAL A 205 -3.49 -3.55 17.99
C VAL A 205 -3.75 -2.31 17.13
N ASP A 206 -2.78 -1.41 17.07
CA ASP A 206 -2.78 -0.27 16.14
C ASP A 206 -2.17 -0.69 14.79
N LEU A 207 -3.01 -1.08 13.84
CA LEU A 207 -2.58 -1.42 12.48
C LEU A 207 -1.96 -0.22 11.75
N PHE A 208 -2.44 0.99 12.00
CA PHE A 208 -1.96 2.19 11.28
C PHE A 208 -0.53 2.50 11.63
N ARG A 209 -0.07 2.09 12.82
CA ARG A 209 1.34 2.21 13.19
C ARG A 209 2.27 1.70 12.09
N PHE A 210 1.95 0.57 11.45
CA PHE A 210 2.78 0.03 10.38
C PHE A 210 2.86 0.95 9.16
N TYR A 211 1.73 1.52 8.72
CA TYR A 211 1.71 2.47 7.60
C TYR A 211 2.45 3.77 7.93
N ARG A 212 2.34 4.25 9.17
CA ARG A 212 3.02 5.48 9.63
C ARG A 212 4.54 5.28 9.69
N GLU A 213 4.98 4.19 10.30
CA GLU A 213 6.40 3.88 10.51
C GLU A 213 7.11 3.52 9.20
N LEU A 214 6.44 2.85 8.26
CA LEU A 214 6.98 2.58 6.91
C LEU A 214 7.32 3.87 6.15
N GLY A 215 6.66 4.99 6.47
CA GLY A 215 6.98 6.30 5.91
C GLY A 215 6.50 6.53 4.48
N THR A 216 5.60 5.68 3.96
CA THR A 216 5.09 5.74 2.59
C THR A 216 4.23 6.99 2.31
N PHE A 217 3.46 7.44 3.30
CA PHE A 217 2.58 8.61 3.20
C PHE A 217 3.16 9.82 3.93
N SER A 218 2.73 11.02 3.55
CA SER A 218 3.16 12.27 4.18
C SER A 218 2.68 12.37 5.63
N LYS A 219 3.44 13.08 6.48
CA LYS A 219 3.10 13.27 7.89
C LYS A 219 1.70 13.89 8.09
N PRO A 220 1.29 14.94 7.34
CA PRO A 220 -0.05 15.50 7.49
C PRO A 220 -1.15 14.45 7.27
N VAL A 221 -0.99 13.58 6.28
CA VAL A 221 -1.97 12.52 5.99
C VAL A 221 -1.98 11.47 7.10
N THR A 222 -0.82 11.02 7.57
CA THR A 222 -0.74 10.01 8.63
C THR A 222 -1.21 10.52 9.99
N ASP A 223 -1.04 11.82 10.27
CA ASP A 223 -1.62 12.47 11.45
C ASP A 223 -3.15 12.41 11.42
N LYS A 224 -3.78 12.59 10.24
CA LYS A 224 -5.24 12.47 10.10
C LYS A 224 -5.78 11.06 10.29
N LEU A 225 -4.97 10.03 10.02
CA LEU A 225 -5.35 8.66 10.36
C LEU A 225 -5.41 8.43 11.88
N LEU A 226 -4.62 9.15 12.68
CA LEU A 226 -4.63 9.05 14.15
C LEU A 226 -5.89 9.64 14.79
N GLU A 227 -6.57 10.55 14.09
CA GLU A 227 -7.81 11.18 14.57
C GLU A 227 -9.03 10.24 14.45
N LEU A 228 -8.93 9.17 13.66
CA LEU A 228 -10.00 8.20 13.47
C LEU A 228 -10.19 7.34 14.71
N LYS A 229 -11.44 7.26 15.17
CA LYS A 229 -11.84 6.39 16.28
C LYS A 229 -12.60 5.18 15.75
N GLY A 230 -12.06 3.99 16.02
CA GLY A 230 -12.67 2.71 15.65
C GLY A 230 -11.78 1.87 14.72
N THR A 231 -12.36 0.77 14.25
CA THR A 231 -11.71 -0.20 13.37
C THR A 231 -12.08 0.06 11.92
N ILE A 232 -11.08 0.14 11.04
CA ILE A 232 -11.30 0.29 9.61
C ILE A 232 -11.58 -1.08 9.00
N VAL A 233 -12.72 -1.20 8.34
CA VAL A 233 -13.20 -2.46 7.77
C VAL A 233 -13.20 -2.44 6.24
N HIS A 234 -13.09 -1.25 5.64
CA HIS A 234 -12.75 -1.07 4.22
C HIS A 234 -11.87 0.17 4.10
N CYS A 235 -10.77 0.05 3.36
CA CYS A 235 -9.89 1.14 3.01
C CYS A 235 -9.50 1.09 1.53
N ASP A 236 -9.71 2.19 0.82
CA ASP A 236 -9.09 2.49 -0.47
C ASP A 236 -8.01 3.57 -0.25
N ALA A 237 -6.75 3.18 -0.35
CA ALA A 237 -5.57 4.03 -0.17
C ALA A 237 -4.89 4.32 -1.51
N VAL A 238 -4.62 5.60 -1.79
CA VAL A 238 -4.00 6.06 -3.04
C VAL A 238 -2.55 6.44 -2.79
N LEU A 239 -1.62 5.70 -3.37
CA LEU A 239 -0.21 6.06 -3.40
C LEU A 239 0.10 6.73 -4.75
N ASP A 240 0.27 8.05 -4.71
CA ASP A 240 0.60 8.88 -5.85
C ASP A 240 1.88 9.67 -5.57
N THR A 241 2.93 9.42 -6.36
CA THR A 241 4.20 10.17 -6.31
C THR A 241 4.39 11.07 -7.53
N GLY A 242 3.36 11.28 -8.35
CA GLY A 242 3.39 11.96 -9.64
C GLY A 242 3.90 11.10 -10.80
N THR A 243 4.87 10.22 -10.53
CA THR A 243 5.42 9.27 -11.51
C THR A 243 4.94 7.85 -11.29
N PHE A 244 4.47 7.54 -10.09
CA PHE A 244 3.90 6.27 -9.71
C PHE A 244 2.51 6.51 -9.12
N PHE A 245 1.52 5.77 -9.63
CA PHE A 245 0.14 5.85 -9.17
C PHE A 245 -0.43 4.45 -8.92
N ARG A 246 -0.87 4.19 -7.69
CA ARG A 246 -1.54 2.94 -7.30
C ARG A 246 -2.69 3.19 -6.33
N VAL A 247 -3.72 2.36 -6.44
CA VAL A 247 -4.84 2.29 -5.48
C VAL A 247 -4.82 0.92 -4.83
N PHE A 248 -4.59 0.92 -3.52
CA PHE A 248 -4.66 -0.25 -2.67
C PHE A 248 -6.03 -0.30 -2.03
N LYS A 249 -6.73 -1.41 -2.21
CA LYS A 249 -8.06 -1.64 -1.71
C LYS A 249 -7.99 -2.80 -0.74
N THR A 250 -8.61 -2.65 0.41
CA THR A 250 -8.78 -3.73 1.39
C THR A 250 -10.20 -3.75 1.93
N ARG A 251 -10.74 -4.95 2.15
CA ARG A 251 -12.04 -5.20 2.78
C ARG A 251 -11.90 -6.31 3.80
N VAL A 252 -12.09 -5.98 5.07
CA VAL A 252 -12.10 -6.93 6.17
C VAL A 252 -13.34 -7.82 6.05
N LYS A 253 -13.12 -9.12 6.18
CA LYS A 253 -14.18 -10.15 6.24
C LYS A 253 -14.29 -10.73 7.64
N GLU A 254 -13.16 -10.89 8.30
CA GLU A 254 -13.10 -11.53 9.61
C GLU A 254 -12.00 -10.91 10.47
N ILE A 255 -12.31 -10.76 11.76
CA ILE A 255 -11.37 -10.39 12.82
C ILE A 255 -11.33 -11.55 13.80
N ARG A 256 -10.14 -12.03 14.16
CA ARG A 256 -9.94 -13.06 15.18
C ARG A 256 -8.98 -12.55 16.23
N HIS A 257 -9.40 -12.63 17.49
CA HIS A 257 -8.59 -12.29 18.66
C HIS A 257 -7.69 -13.46 19.09
N GLU A 258 -7.73 -14.58 18.35
CA GLU A 258 -6.79 -15.67 18.54
C GLU A 258 -5.35 -15.19 18.34
N ARG A 259 -4.44 -15.70 19.18
CA ARG A 259 -3.02 -15.42 18.99
C ARG A 259 -2.56 -16.10 17.70
N PRO A 260 -2.03 -15.34 16.73
CA PRO A 260 -1.46 -15.96 15.57
C PRO A 260 -0.19 -16.71 15.95
N THR A 261 0.04 -17.86 15.33
CA THR A 261 1.36 -18.46 15.26
C THR A 261 2.21 -17.61 14.30
N LEU A 262 2.67 -16.46 14.80
CA LEU A 262 3.68 -15.64 14.15
C LEU A 262 5.04 -16.12 14.65
N ALA A 263 5.87 -16.60 13.73
CA ALA A 263 7.29 -16.55 14.01
C ALA A 263 7.65 -15.06 14.16
N PRO A 264 8.36 -14.67 15.23
CA PRO A 264 8.56 -13.27 15.57
C PRO A 264 9.20 -12.49 14.42
N VAL A 265 10.04 -13.11 13.60
CA VAL A 265 10.63 -12.50 12.41
C VAL A 265 10.75 -13.57 11.33
N PHE A 266 10.49 -13.22 10.06
CA PHE A 266 10.91 -14.10 8.96
C PHE A 266 12.43 -14.22 8.99
N THR A 267 12.90 -15.38 9.40
CA THR A 267 14.33 -15.71 9.33
C THR A 267 14.52 -16.51 8.05
N PRO A 268 15.22 -15.98 7.04
CA PRO A 268 15.48 -16.73 5.83
C PRO A 268 16.22 -18.03 6.17
N LYS A 269 15.65 -19.16 5.78
CA LYS A 269 16.24 -20.48 5.94
C LYS A 269 16.14 -21.23 4.62
N PRO A 270 17.06 -22.16 4.30
CA PRO A 270 16.92 -23.03 3.14
C PRO A 270 15.51 -23.66 3.09
N PRO A 271 14.87 -23.72 1.90
CA PRO A 271 15.41 -23.44 0.57
C PRO A 271 15.25 -21.98 0.08
N PHE A 272 14.95 -21.01 0.96
CA PHE A 272 14.74 -19.62 0.52
C PHE A 272 16.02 -18.92 0.06
N THR A 273 15.97 -18.32 -1.12
CA THR A 273 17.09 -17.58 -1.74
C THR A 273 16.79 -16.08 -1.78
N LYS A 274 17.77 -15.26 -1.41
CA LYS A 274 17.65 -13.80 -1.49
C LYS A 274 17.74 -13.36 -2.94
N VAL A 275 16.78 -12.56 -3.40
CA VAL A 275 16.80 -11.90 -4.69
C VAL A 275 17.13 -10.43 -4.46
N ASP A 276 18.07 -9.91 -5.25
CA ASP A 276 18.28 -8.47 -5.34
C ASP A 276 17.26 -7.90 -6.35
N PRO A 277 16.30 -7.08 -5.90
CA PRO A 277 15.28 -6.53 -6.77
C PRO A 277 15.82 -5.43 -7.71
N ASP A 278 16.97 -4.84 -7.38
CA ASP A 278 17.61 -3.77 -8.15
C ASP A 278 18.76 -4.32 -9.01
N ALA A 279 19.12 -5.59 -8.83
CA ALA A 279 19.95 -6.30 -9.79
C ALA A 279 19.21 -6.29 -11.12
N LYS A 280 19.72 -5.49 -12.07
CA LYS A 280 19.36 -5.59 -13.48
C LYS A 280 19.33 -7.09 -13.79
N LYS A 281 18.17 -7.61 -14.17
CA LYS A 281 18.07 -8.97 -14.68
C LYS A 281 19.07 -9.07 -15.83
N VAL A 282 20.26 -9.57 -15.54
CA VAL A 282 21.01 -10.34 -16.51
C VAL A 282 20.12 -11.56 -16.67
N THR A 283 19.23 -11.49 -17.66
CA THR A 283 18.34 -12.58 -18.04
C THR A 283 19.21 -13.79 -18.35
N VAL A 284 19.40 -14.65 -17.35
CA VAL A 284 19.87 -16.01 -17.54
C VAL A 284 18.75 -16.71 -18.30
N GLY A 285 18.98 -16.95 -19.59
CA GLY A 285 18.14 -17.79 -20.43
C GLY A 285 16.85 -17.16 -20.96
N SER A 286 16.92 -16.00 -21.61
CA SER A 286 16.12 -15.88 -22.85
C SER A 286 16.77 -16.81 -23.88
N PRO A 287 15.98 -17.56 -24.68
CA PRO A 287 16.55 -18.43 -25.71
C PRO A 287 17.53 -17.60 -26.53
N THR A 288 18.73 -18.17 -26.72
CA THR A 288 19.79 -17.76 -27.64
C THR A 288 19.34 -16.66 -28.58
N LYS A 289 20.00 -15.49 -28.55
CA LYS A 289 19.92 -14.40 -29.56
C LYS A 289 19.25 -14.89 -30.84
N GLY A 290 17.91 -14.84 -30.86
CA GLY A 290 17.15 -15.07 -32.06
C GLY A 290 17.46 -13.87 -32.91
N THR A 291 18.18 -14.06 -34.00
CA THR A 291 18.48 -13.03 -34.99
C THR A 291 17.18 -12.31 -35.33
N ILE A 292 17.00 -11.09 -34.79
CA ILE A 292 15.75 -10.34 -34.98
C ILE A 292 15.72 -9.92 -36.44
N LYS A 293 14.80 -10.51 -37.21
CA LYS A 293 14.67 -10.19 -38.64
C LYS A 293 13.83 -8.95 -38.84
N CYS A 294 14.25 -8.09 -39.75
CA CYS A 294 13.48 -6.94 -40.20
C CYS A 294 12.16 -7.42 -40.83
N ALA A 295 11.03 -6.91 -40.34
CA ALA A 295 9.71 -7.28 -40.84
C ALA A 295 9.45 -6.87 -42.30
N GLN A 296 10.30 -5.99 -42.86
CA GLN A 296 10.20 -5.54 -44.24
C GLN A 296 11.15 -6.26 -45.20
N CYS A 297 12.42 -6.48 -44.84
CA CYS A 297 13.44 -7.08 -45.73
C CYS A 297 13.91 -8.48 -45.30
N GLY A 298 13.55 -8.95 -44.10
CA GLY A 298 13.94 -10.27 -43.60
C GLY A 298 15.39 -10.37 -43.12
N GLU A 299 16.21 -9.33 -43.29
CA GLU A 299 17.59 -9.28 -42.82
C GLU A 299 17.68 -9.28 -41.30
N THR A 300 18.72 -9.91 -40.77
CA THR A 300 19.05 -9.88 -39.35
C THR A 300 19.45 -8.47 -38.94
N ILE A 301 18.83 -7.95 -37.88
CA ILE A 301 19.14 -6.64 -37.30
C ILE A 301 20.28 -6.82 -36.30
N GLU A 302 21.46 -6.34 -36.67
CA GLU A 302 22.60 -6.26 -35.76
C GLU A 302 22.60 -4.90 -35.06
N GLY A 303 22.35 -4.88 -33.76
CA GLY A 303 22.32 -3.65 -32.95
C GLY A 303 20.92 -3.16 -32.58
N LYS A 304 20.74 -1.83 -32.51
CA LYS A 304 19.52 -1.21 -31.95
C LYS A 304 18.35 -1.34 -32.93
N VAL A 305 17.36 -2.15 -32.56
CA VAL A 305 16.13 -2.36 -33.34
C VAL A 305 15.28 -1.09 -33.36
N THR A 306 14.91 -0.64 -34.57
CA THR A 306 13.90 0.40 -34.74
C THR A 306 12.53 -0.27 -34.82
N GLU A 307 11.59 0.07 -33.95
CA GLU A 307 10.24 -0.50 -33.99
C GLU A 307 9.26 0.44 -34.69
N PHE A 308 8.46 -0.09 -35.61
CA PHE A 308 7.23 0.56 -36.07
C PHE A 308 6.03 -0.05 -35.36
N ARG A 309 5.19 0.82 -34.80
CA ARG A 309 3.92 0.45 -34.19
C ARG A 309 2.79 0.94 -35.07
N GLU A 310 1.95 0.03 -35.52
CA GLU A 310 0.80 0.38 -36.33
C GLU A 310 -0.23 1.20 -35.51
N PRO A 311 -0.66 2.39 -35.98
CA PRO A 311 -1.61 3.24 -35.25
C PRO A 311 -3.05 2.72 -35.26
N TRP A 312 -3.43 1.92 -36.25
CA TRP A 312 -4.83 1.72 -36.64
C TRP A 312 -5.38 0.31 -36.38
N GLY A 313 -4.58 -0.59 -35.79
CA GLY A 313 -4.92 -2.00 -35.53
C GLY A 313 -4.65 -2.45 -34.10
N LYS A 314 -4.48 -3.78 -33.87
CA LYS A 314 -4.17 -4.42 -32.57
C LYS A 314 -2.79 -4.06 -31.98
N ARG A 315 -2.25 -2.87 -32.30
CA ARG A 315 -0.95 -2.34 -31.82
C ARG A 315 0.21 -3.31 -32.08
N ARG A 316 0.20 -4.00 -33.23
CA ARG A 316 1.30 -4.87 -33.67
C ARG A 316 2.58 -4.05 -33.79
N ARG A 317 3.69 -4.64 -33.37
CA ARG A 317 5.03 -4.05 -33.44
C ARG A 317 5.82 -4.79 -34.52
N PHE A 318 6.49 -4.03 -35.36
CA PHE A 318 7.30 -4.54 -36.46
C PHE A 318 8.75 -4.10 -36.24
N PRO A 319 9.69 -5.03 -36.01
CA PRO A 319 11.11 -4.70 -35.94
C PRO A 319 11.64 -4.34 -37.33
N LEU A 320 12.47 -3.30 -37.42
CA LEU A 320 12.98 -2.77 -38.67
C LEU A 320 14.46 -2.43 -38.55
N CYS A 321 15.23 -2.73 -39.60
CA CYS A 321 16.66 -2.43 -39.67
C CYS A 321 16.98 -0.94 -39.91
N GLY A 322 15.99 -0.13 -40.30
CA GLY A 322 16.21 1.30 -40.55
C GLY A 322 14.98 2.07 -41.02
N ALA A 323 15.15 3.38 -41.19
CA ALA A 323 14.10 4.32 -41.56
C ALA A 323 13.50 4.05 -42.96
N ASP A 324 14.29 3.53 -43.89
CA ASP A 324 13.82 3.20 -45.25
C ASP A 324 12.90 1.99 -45.25
N CYS A 325 13.27 0.93 -44.53
CA CYS A 325 12.41 -0.23 -44.30
C CYS A 325 11.12 0.17 -43.57
N ARG A 326 11.19 1.13 -42.64
CA ARG A 326 10.00 1.72 -42.00
C ARG A 326 9.06 2.39 -43.00
N ARG A 327 9.59 3.27 -43.87
CA ARG A 327 8.79 3.97 -44.88
C ARG A 327 8.15 3.00 -45.87
N LYS A 328 8.89 1.96 -46.30
CA LYS A 328 8.37 0.92 -47.21
C LYS A 328 7.27 0.08 -46.55
N LEU A 329 7.46 -0.33 -45.29
CA LEU A 329 6.44 -1.10 -44.55
C LEU A 329 5.15 -0.29 -44.34
N ILE A 330 5.26 0.99 -43.98
CA ILE A 330 4.09 1.87 -43.82
C ILE A 330 3.30 1.97 -45.13
N ARG A 331 3.99 2.20 -46.27
CA ARG A 331 3.32 2.26 -47.58
C ARG A 331 2.62 0.94 -47.93
N LYS A 332 3.26 -0.20 -47.64
CA LYS A 332 2.68 -1.54 -47.86
C LYS A 332 1.40 -1.74 -47.04
N LEU A 333 1.45 -1.49 -45.74
CA LEU A 333 0.30 -1.65 -44.84
C LEU A 333 -0.87 -0.70 -45.19
N VAL A 334 -0.57 0.53 -45.59
CA VAL A 334 -1.58 1.49 -46.06
C VAL A 334 -2.21 1.03 -47.37
N ALA A 335 -1.43 0.47 -48.30
CA ALA A 335 -1.93 -0.05 -49.58
C ALA A 335 -2.78 -1.33 -49.40
N GLU A 336 -2.35 -2.26 -48.55
CA GLU A 336 -3.11 -3.47 -48.21
C GLU A 336 -4.46 -3.11 -47.58
N ARG A 337 -4.51 -2.08 -46.73
CA ARG A 337 -5.77 -1.58 -46.15
C ARG A 337 -6.70 -0.96 -47.20
N LYS A 338 -6.15 -0.24 -48.19
CA LYS A 338 -6.95 0.32 -49.30
C LYS A 338 -7.52 -0.75 -50.24
N LYS A 339 -7.01 -1.98 -50.20
CA LYS A 339 -7.53 -3.13 -50.96
C LYS A 339 -8.49 -4.01 -50.16
N GLY A 340 -8.51 -3.87 -48.83
CA GLY A 340 -9.38 -4.62 -47.91
C GLY A 340 -10.61 -3.86 -47.41
N ASN A 341 -10.77 -2.61 -47.86
CA ASN A 341 -12.01 -1.84 -47.91
C ASN A 341 -12.40 -1.71 -49.39
#